data_AF-A0A8T4N5B7-F1
#
_entry.id   AF-A0A8T4N5B7-F1
#
_cell.length_a   1.000
_cell.length_b   1.000
_cell.length_c   1.000
_cell.angle_alpha   90.00
_cell.angle_beta   90.00
_cell.angle_gamma   90.00
#
_symmetry.space_group_name_H-M   'P 1'
#
loop_
_entity.id
_entity.type
_entity.pdbx_description
1 polymer ?
#
loop_
_entity_poly.entity_id
_entity_poly.type
_entity_poly.pdbx_seq_one_letter_code
_entity_poly.pdbx_strand_id
1 'polypeptide(L)'
;MMHKVDVVGLWVVLLSIFLIGFGCAATSSTAASFIIDGCTFVFEGSSIGVSSGECSSGIASGYFFCETGSPAISWATTDIGRGCSMGLDTYSLGDDFCCPSGMFCNETSAGSGLFRCDPRLAVCSDQSNEVDCNNTGCIWLDLSGECTDNARKKDCGYYTTQATCLADRWDIGTSGIGTELCGSMIDCGGKTFGVPDGECGCQWNATAPLGKKCQLSMNVTEMFYSGTPDKFECSNVYELGNCTDGIQNVTWYSSSNIISGFGSGVIPPECLGVLGCSSGESTRFCGEPIIKLPGISLFSLFASLFIIGFYYLLLDKIKYKRGFNLL
;
A
#
# COMPACT_ATOMS: atom_id res chain seq x y z
N MET A 1 -20.88 60.14 0.62
CA MET A 1 -21.58 58.89 0.94
C MET A 1 -21.01 57.80 0.06
N MET A 2 -20.11 56.97 0.60
CA MET A 2 -19.54 55.81 -0.11
C MET A 2 -20.08 54.55 0.54
N HIS A 3 -20.59 53.65 -0.31
CA HIS A 3 -21.24 52.40 0.06
C HIS A 3 -20.36 51.55 0.99
N LYS A 4 -20.91 51.24 2.18
CA LYS A 4 -20.51 50.06 2.95
C LYS A 4 -20.95 48.85 2.14
N VAL A 5 -20.03 48.24 1.40
CA VAL A 5 -20.24 46.90 0.85
C VAL A 5 -20.19 45.94 2.03
N ASP A 6 -21.26 45.20 2.25
CA ASP A 6 -21.45 44.23 3.34
C ASP A 6 -20.42 43.10 3.25
N VAL A 7 -19.27 43.31 3.88
CA VAL A 7 -18.17 42.34 4.02
C VAL A 7 -18.67 41.04 4.66
N VAL A 8 -19.65 41.12 5.55
CA VAL A 8 -20.23 39.96 6.25
C VAL A 8 -20.95 39.00 5.31
N GLY A 9 -21.64 39.52 4.27
CA GLY A 9 -22.37 38.68 3.32
C GLY A 9 -21.45 37.82 2.45
N LEU A 10 -20.28 38.34 2.09
CA LEU A 10 -19.29 37.63 1.26
C LEU A 10 -18.65 36.46 2.03
N TRP A 11 -18.36 36.65 3.33
CA TRP A 11 -17.80 35.60 4.19
C TRP A 11 -18.75 34.42 4.38
N VAL A 12 -20.04 34.70 4.56
CA VAL A 12 -21.06 33.65 4.73
C VAL A 12 -21.22 32.82 3.45
N VAL A 13 -21.21 33.46 2.27
CA VAL A 13 -21.32 32.75 0.99
C VAL A 13 -20.10 31.87 0.72
N LEU A 14 -18.89 32.35 1.01
CA LEU A 14 -17.66 31.55 0.84
C LEU A 14 -17.59 30.36 1.82
N LEU A 15 -18.04 30.54 3.06
CA LEU A 15 -18.10 29.45 4.05
C LEU A 15 -19.13 28.38 3.66
N SER A 16 -20.24 28.80 3.04
CA SER A 16 -21.33 27.92 2.58
C SER A 16 -20.89 27.03 1.41
N ILE A 17 -20.14 27.60 0.45
CA ILE A 17 -19.63 26.86 -0.71
C ILE A 17 -18.54 25.85 -0.29
N PHE A 18 -17.76 26.18 0.75
CA PHE A 18 -16.75 25.28 1.31
C PHE A 18 -17.36 24.05 2.02
N LEU A 19 -18.52 24.21 2.66
CA LEU A 19 -19.20 23.14 3.40
C LEU A 19 -20.01 22.18 2.50
N ILE A 20 -20.53 22.65 1.37
CA ILE A 20 -21.31 21.82 0.43
C ILE A 20 -20.40 20.88 -0.38
N GLY A 21 -19.13 21.23 -0.57
CA GLY A 21 -18.14 20.39 -1.28
C GLY A 21 -17.72 19.11 -0.53
N PHE A 22 -17.97 19.02 0.77
CA PHE A 22 -17.59 17.87 1.61
C PHE A 22 -18.71 16.83 1.81
N GLY A 23 -19.92 17.08 1.28
CA GLY A 23 -21.12 16.41 1.75
C GLY A 23 -21.66 15.21 0.95
N CYS A 24 -21.17 14.91 -0.26
CA CYS A 24 -21.83 13.89 -1.09
C CYS A 24 -20.86 13.13 -2.01
N ALA A 25 -20.27 12.06 -1.49
CA ALA A 25 -19.77 10.94 -2.28
C ALA A 25 -19.81 9.67 -1.40
N ALA A 26 -21.01 9.09 -1.24
CA ALA A 26 -21.17 7.78 -0.61
C ALA A 26 -21.52 6.77 -1.71
N THR A 27 -20.50 6.19 -2.33
CA THR A 27 -20.62 4.94 -3.09
C THR A 27 -20.54 3.80 -2.07
N SER A 28 -21.64 3.10 -1.84
CA SER A 28 -21.67 1.89 -1.02
C SER A 28 -21.46 0.67 -1.91
N SER A 29 -20.32 0.01 -1.76
CA SER A 29 -20.09 -1.36 -2.21
C SER A 29 -19.71 -2.19 -0.99
N THR A 30 -20.56 -3.14 -0.60
CA THR A 30 -20.19 -4.15 0.40
C THR A 30 -19.35 -5.23 -0.26
N ALA A 31 -18.03 -5.08 -0.19
CA ALA A 31 -17.09 -6.17 -0.40
C ALA A 31 -17.03 -6.99 0.90
N ALA A 32 -17.40 -8.26 0.82
CA ALA A 32 -17.25 -9.20 1.94
C ALA A 32 -16.09 -10.14 1.61
N SER A 33 -14.92 -9.86 2.17
CA SER A 33 -13.76 -10.75 2.13
C SER A 33 -13.82 -11.68 3.33
N PHE A 34 -13.85 -13.00 3.10
CA PHE A 34 -13.65 -14.01 4.14
C PHE A 34 -12.37 -14.77 3.83
N ILE A 35 -11.54 -14.93 4.87
CA ILE A 35 -10.23 -15.57 4.80
C ILE A 35 -10.40 -17.01 5.33
N ILE A 36 -9.95 -18.00 4.56
CA ILE A 36 -10.15 -19.43 4.86
C ILE A 36 -9.21 -19.89 5.97
N ASP A 37 -8.00 -19.34 6.03
CA ASP A 37 -7.02 -19.59 7.07
C ASP A 37 -6.22 -18.31 7.32
N GLY A 38 -6.30 -17.76 8.52
CA GLY A 38 -5.74 -16.45 8.79
C GLY A 38 -6.18 -15.86 10.12
N CYS A 39 -5.78 -14.61 10.32
CA CYS A 39 -5.93 -13.88 11.56
C CYS A 39 -6.80 -12.65 11.32
N THR A 40 -7.68 -12.34 12.28
CA THR A 40 -8.48 -11.11 12.24
C THR A 40 -8.05 -10.19 13.37
N PHE A 41 -7.71 -8.95 13.01
CA PHE A 41 -7.27 -7.91 13.93
C PHE A 41 -8.25 -6.73 13.91
N VAL A 42 -8.18 -5.88 14.93
CA VAL A 42 -8.90 -4.61 14.97
C VAL A 42 -7.88 -3.48 14.93
N PHE A 43 -7.98 -2.60 13.93
CA PHE A 43 -7.12 -1.44 13.76
C PHE A 43 -7.97 -0.21 13.49
N GLU A 44 -7.82 0.82 14.32
CA GLU A 44 -8.58 2.08 14.22
C GLU A 44 -10.11 1.88 14.08
N GLY A 45 -10.66 0.88 14.79
CA GLY A 45 -12.09 0.56 14.77
C GLY A 45 -12.56 -0.23 13.55
N SER A 46 -11.67 -0.59 12.62
CA SER A 46 -11.93 -1.45 11.47
C SER A 46 -11.40 -2.86 11.70
N SER A 47 -12.09 -3.87 11.16
CA SER A 47 -11.63 -5.26 11.17
C SER A 47 -10.67 -5.48 9.99
N ILE A 48 -9.46 -5.96 10.27
CA ILE A 48 -8.43 -6.26 9.27
C ILE A 48 -8.24 -7.78 9.24
N GLY A 49 -8.54 -8.38 8.10
CA GLY A 49 -8.19 -9.78 7.85
C GLY A 49 -6.77 -9.88 7.30
N VAL A 50 -5.99 -10.83 7.80
CA VAL A 50 -4.64 -11.13 7.34
C VAL A 50 -4.55 -12.63 7.05
N SER A 51 -4.19 -12.99 5.82
CA SER A 51 -4.02 -14.39 5.41
C SER A 51 -2.87 -15.05 6.17
N SER A 52 -2.94 -16.36 6.36
CA SER A 52 -1.88 -17.16 6.98
C SER A 52 -0.57 -17.00 6.22
N GLY A 53 0.53 -16.73 6.93
CA GLY A 53 1.85 -16.41 6.35
C GLY A 53 2.05 -14.96 5.93
N GLU A 54 1.02 -14.11 6.06
CA GLU A 54 1.06 -12.75 5.50
C GLU A 54 1.17 -11.64 6.53
N CYS A 55 1.66 -10.51 6.03
CA CYS A 55 1.57 -9.22 6.69
C CYS A 55 0.25 -8.54 6.36
N SER A 56 -0.31 -7.86 7.36
CA SER A 56 -1.35 -6.86 7.13
C SER A 56 -0.95 -5.83 6.06
N SER A 57 -1.93 -5.41 5.27
CA SER A 57 -1.80 -4.44 4.19
C SER A 57 -2.79 -3.27 4.38
N GLY A 58 -2.81 -2.32 3.44
CA GLY A 58 -3.73 -1.18 3.47
C GLY A 58 -3.48 -0.24 4.66
N ILE A 59 -4.54 0.14 5.38
CA ILE A 59 -4.45 1.10 6.51
C ILE A 59 -3.62 0.57 7.69
N ALA A 60 -3.49 -0.76 7.81
CA ALA A 60 -2.73 -1.41 8.86
C ALA A 60 -1.42 -2.01 8.34
N SER A 61 -0.90 -1.52 7.20
CA SER A 61 0.26 -2.12 6.52
C SER A 61 1.43 -2.39 7.46
N GLY A 62 1.80 -3.67 7.61
CA GLY A 62 2.94 -4.13 8.41
C GLY A 62 2.74 -4.14 9.93
N TYR A 63 1.58 -3.74 10.45
CA TYR A 63 1.30 -3.73 11.91
C TYR A 63 1.02 -5.12 12.50
N PHE A 64 0.58 -6.04 11.65
CA PHE A 64 0.21 -7.39 12.03
C PHE A 64 0.81 -8.42 11.07
N PHE A 65 1.12 -9.59 11.63
CA PHE A 65 1.55 -10.78 10.91
C PHE A 65 0.68 -11.96 11.37
N CYS A 66 0.26 -12.80 10.44
CA CYS A 66 -0.42 -14.06 10.76
C CYS A 66 0.52 -15.22 10.47
N GLU A 67 0.99 -15.91 11.51
CA GLU A 67 1.91 -17.03 11.35
C GLU A 67 1.16 -18.28 10.88
N THR A 68 1.76 -19.00 9.93
CA THR A 68 1.23 -20.27 9.43
C THR A 68 1.12 -21.30 10.54
N GLY A 69 -0.06 -21.89 10.73
CA GLY A 69 -0.32 -22.92 11.75
C GLY A 69 -1.80 -23.30 11.83
N SER A 70 -2.12 -24.34 12.60
CA SER A 70 -3.51 -24.75 12.88
C SER A 70 -3.71 -24.93 14.39
N PRO A 71 -4.28 -23.93 15.11
CA PRO A 71 -4.73 -22.64 14.59
C PRO A 71 -3.57 -21.70 14.23
N ALA A 72 -3.81 -20.76 13.30
CA ALA A 72 -2.86 -19.70 12.97
C ALA A 72 -2.59 -18.82 14.20
N ILE A 73 -1.36 -18.33 14.33
CA ILE A 73 -0.94 -17.49 15.46
C ILE A 73 -0.92 -16.03 15.02
N SER A 74 -1.69 -15.19 15.70
CA SER A 74 -1.80 -13.76 15.41
C SER A 74 -0.74 -12.96 16.15
N TRP A 75 0.03 -12.15 15.42
CA TRP A 75 1.06 -11.29 15.99
C TRP A 75 0.82 -9.81 15.68
N ALA A 76 0.89 -8.95 16.70
CA ALA A 76 1.20 -7.54 16.48
C ALA A 76 2.73 -7.41 16.32
N THR A 77 3.17 -6.80 15.23
CA THR A 77 4.60 -6.76 14.87
C THR A 77 5.42 -5.82 15.77
N THR A 78 4.73 -4.91 16.46
CA THR A 78 5.30 -4.02 17.49
C THR A 78 5.50 -4.69 18.85
N ASP A 79 4.87 -5.85 19.08
CA ASP A 79 5.03 -6.60 20.33
C ASP A 79 6.27 -7.51 20.26
N ILE A 80 6.86 -7.79 21.42
CA ILE A 80 8.00 -8.72 21.51
C ILE A 80 7.52 -10.14 21.19
N GLY A 81 8.08 -10.73 20.13
CA GLY A 81 7.70 -12.07 19.71
C GLY A 81 8.36 -12.46 18.40
N ARG A 82 7.63 -13.19 17.56
CA ARG A 82 8.09 -13.60 16.22
C ARG A 82 7.34 -12.90 15.10
N GLY A 83 6.49 -11.93 15.44
CA GLY A 83 5.64 -11.23 14.48
C GLY A 83 6.46 -10.54 13.39
N CYS A 84 7.41 -9.69 13.77
CA CYS A 84 8.17 -8.95 12.76
C CYS A 84 9.15 -9.83 11.96
N SER A 85 9.63 -10.93 12.56
CA SER A 85 10.46 -11.93 11.87
C SER A 85 9.62 -12.96 11.10
N MET A 86 8.31 -12.73 10.98
CA MET A 86 7.39 -13.56 10.20
C MET A 86 7.38 -15.03 10.65
N GLY A 87 7.41 -15.24 11.96
CA GLY A 87 7.41 -16.58 12.58
C GLY A 87 8.80 -17.19 12.72
N LEU A 88 9.85 -16.59 12.14
CA LEU A 88 11.20 -17.14 12.18
C LEU A 88 11.87 -16.93 13.55
N ASP A 89 12.48 -18.00 14.06
CA ASP A 89 13.31 -18.02 15.28
C ASP A 89 14.63 -17.27 15.09
N THR A 90 15.05 -17.11 13.84
CA THR A 90 16.30 -16.45 13.45
C THR A 90 16.03 -15.55 12.26
N TYR A 91 16.46 -14.30 12.37
CA TYR A 91 16.33 -13.28 11.33
C TYR A 91 17.64 -12.50 11.26
N SER A 92 18.11 -12.21 10.05
CA SER A 92 19.26 -11.35 9.81
C SER A 92 18.80 -9.99 9.29
N LEU A 93 19.47 -8.92 9.70
CA LEU A 93 19.24 -7.60 9.12
C LEU A 93 19.44 -7.65 7.60
N GLY A 94 18.42 -7.25 6.85
CA GLY A 94 18.39 -7.29 5.39
C GLY A 94 17.58 -8.48 4.81
N ASP A 95 17.14 -9.42 5.65
CA ASP A 95 16.12 -10.41 5.26
C ASP A 95 14.73 -9.73 5.16
N ASP A 96 13.76 -10.40 4.56
CA ASP A 96 12.37 -9.90 4.54
C ASP A 96 11.79 -9.87 5.97
N PHE A 97 10.92 -8.90 6.24
CA PHE A 97 10.31 -8.72 7.55
C PHE A 97 8.95 -8.03 7.48
N CYS A 98 8.18 -8.20 8.55
CA CYS A 98 6.88 -7.58 8.72
C CYS A 98 6.95 -6.38 9.66
N CYS A 99 7.08 -5.16 9.12
CA CYS A 99 6.99 -3.93 9.93
C CYS A 99 6.27 -2.80 9.20
N PRO A 100 5.65 -1.87 9.95
CA PRO A 100 5.15 -0.62 9.38
C PRO A 100 6.26 0.18 8.71
N SER A 101 5.89 1.08 7.80
CA SER A 101 6.86 1.95 7.13
C SER A 101 7.60 2.80 8.17
N GLY A 102 8.90 3.02 7.93
CA GLY A 102 9.76 3.72 8.89
C GLY A 102 10.18 2.88 10.11
N MET A 103 9.78 1.61 10.21
CA MET A 103 10.25 0.68 11.24
C MET A 103 11.03 -0.48 10.62
N PHE A 104 11.83 -1.18 11.43
CA PHE A 104 12.56 -2.38 11.04
C PHE A 104 12.45 -3.44 12.13
N CYS A 105 12.54 -4.72 11.75
CA CYS A 105 12.51 -5.81 12.70
C CYS A 105 13.86 -5.90 13.42
N ASN A 106 13.84 -5.76 14.75
CA ASN A 106 15.03 -5.74 15.58
C ASN A 106 14.97 -6.83 16.65
N GLU A 107 16.10 -7.50 16.88
CA GLU A 107 16.20 -8.49 17.95
C GLU A 107 16.29 -7.78 19.31
N THR A 108 15.42 -8.16 20.23
CA THR A 108 15.30 -7.48 21.53
C THR A 108 16.47 -7.79 22.46
N SER A 109 17.14 -8.92 22.25
CA SER A 109 18.34 -9.35 22.96
C SER A 109 19.08 -10.34 22.09
N ALA A 110 20.40 -10.18 21.96
CA ALA A 110 21.22 -10.99 21.06
C ALA A 110 21.04 -12.50 21.32
N GLY A 111 20.59 -13.24 20.32
CA GLY A 111 20.36 -14.69 20.38
C GLY A 111 19.13 -15.12 21.19
N SER A 112 18.19 -14.20 21.44
CA SER A 112 16.91 -14.51 22.09
C SER A 112 15.90 -15.14 21.14
N GLY A 113 16.04 -14.92 19.82
CA GLY A 113 15.02 -15.30 18.84
C GLY A 113 13.68 -14.58 19.04
N LEU A 114 13.71 -13.44 19.73
CA LEU A 114 12.57 -12.57 20.00
C LEU A 114 12.81 -11.18 19.41
N PHE A 115 11.90 -10.77 18.55
CA PHE A 115 12.01 -9.58 17.73
C PHE A 115 10.80 -8.66 17.93
N ARG A 116 10.96 -7.38 17.60
CA ARG A 116 9.87 -6.41 17.48
C ARG A 116 10.22 -5.36 16.44
N CYS A 117 9.22 -4.69 15.89
CA CYS A 117 9.44 -3.52 15.07
C CYS A 117 9.91 -2.33 15.93
N ASP A 118 11.11 -1.82 15.64
CA ASP A 118 11.65 -0.60 16.24
C ASP A 118 11.70 0.53 15.19
N PRO A 119 11.51 1.81 15.59
CA PRO A 119 11.64 2.94 14.69
C PRO A 119 13.04 3.01 14.06
N ARG A 120 13.08 3.24 12.74
CA ARG A 120 14.31 3.42 11.99
C ARG A 120 14.79 4.86 12.09
N LEU A 121 16.08 5.04 12.38
CA LEU A 121 16.69 6.37 12.54
C LEU A 121 17.17 6.98 11.21
N ALA A 122 17.37 6.18 10.18
CA ALA A 122 17.84 6.61 8.87
C ALA A 122 16.88 6.15 7.76
N VAL A 123 16.88 6.87 6.65
CA VAL A 123 15.99 6.60 5.51
C VAL A 123 16.67 5.60 4.58
N CYS A 124 15.94 4.55 4.18
CA CYS A 124 16.47 3.51 3.29
C CYS A 124 16.89 4.09 1.93
N SER A 125 16.09 4.97 1.35
CA SER A 125 16.36 5.59 0.05
C SER A 125 17.64 6.43 0.00
N ASP A 126 18.18 6.82 1.15
CA ASP A 126 19.43 7.60 1.23
C ASP A 126 20.68 6.70 1.15
N GLN A 127 20.51 5.38 1.30
CA GLN A 127 21.61 4.43 1.26
C GLN A 127 21.90 4.02 -0.19
N SER A 128 23.17 4.07 -0.57
CA SER A 128 23.63 3.83 -1.94
C SER A 128 24.37 2.51 -2.13
N ASN A 129 24.53 1.72 -1.07
CA ASN A 129 25.18 0.41 -1.10
C ASN A 129 24.54 -0.56 -0.12
N GLU A 130 24.75 -1.85 -0.38
CA GLU A 130 24.19 -2.97 0.38
C GLU A 130 24.58 -2.95 1.86
N VAL A 131 25.85 -2.65 2.16
CA VAL A 131 26.36 -2.69 3.54
C VAL A 131 25.66 -1.64 4.40
N ASP A 132 25.58 -0.41 3.90
CA ASP A 132 24.92 0.68 4.62
C ASP A 132 23.41 0.47 4.70
N CYS A 133 22.80 -0.10 3.64
CA CYS A 133 21.39 -0.48 3.62
C CYS A 133 21.06 -1.49 4.73
N ASN A 134 21.79 -2.60 4.79
CA ASN A 134 21.56 -3.66 5.77
C ASN A 134 21.87 -3.18 7.20
N ASN A 135 22.93 -2.39 7.40
CA ASN A 135 23.26 -1.79 8.70
C ASN A 135 22.16 -0.84 9.21
N THR A 136 21.37 -0.28 8.30
CA THR A 136 20.23 0.60 8.61
C THR A 136 18.94 -0.17 8.89
N GLY A 137 18.95 -1.51 8.76
CA GLY A 137 17.75 -2.34 8.88
C GLY A 137 16.77 -2.14 7.72
N CYS A 138 17.33 -1.93 6.53
CA CYS A 138 16.61 -1.89 5.27
C CYS A 138 16.95 -3.12 4.42
N ILE A 139 16.20 -3.35 3.35
CA ILE A 139 16.40 -4.46 2.43
C ILE A 139 17.12 -3.96 1.18
N TRP A 140 18.25 -4.57 0.85
CA TRP A 140 18.97 -4.28 -0.39
C TRP A 140 18.43 -5.13 -1.54
N LEU A 141 17.90 -4.46 -2.56
CA LEU A 141 17.41 -5.08 -3.78
C LEU A 141 18.54 -5.20 -4.80
N ASP A 142 19.18 -6.36 -4.78
CA ASP A 142 20.34 -6.73 -5.57
C ASP A 142 20.21 -6.50 -7.09
N LEU A 143 19.01 -6.65 -7.66
CA LEU A 143 18.78 -6.51 -9.11
C LEU A 143 18.63 -5.04 -9.53
N SER A 144 18.06 -4.18 -8.68
CA SER A 144 17.90 -2.76 -8.98
C SER A 144 19.00 -1.89 -8.39
N GLY A 145 19.75 -2.40 -7.41
CA GLY A 145 20.70 -1.62 -6.62
C GLY A 145 20.01 -0.57 -5.75
N GLU A 146 18.78 -0.85 -5.31
CA GLU A 146 17.97 0.06 -4.49
C GLU A 146 17.87 -0.45 -3.06
N CYS A 147 17.90 0.47 -2.09
CA CYS A 147 17.63 0.17 -0.70
C CYS A 147 16.18 0.53 -0.36
N THR A 148 15.40 -0.44 0.10
CA THR A 148 13.96 -0.29 0.39
C THR A 148 13.63 -0.58 1.85
N ASP A 149 12.54 0.01 2.35
CA ASP A 149 12.00 -0.29 3.67
C ASP A 149 11.23 -1.61 3.71
N ASN A 150 10.78 -2.10 2.56
CA ASN A 150 10.01 -3.34 2.43
C ASN A 150 10.11 -3.88 0.98
N ALA A 151 10.48 -5.15 0.81
CA ALA A 151 10.57 -5.80 -0.51
C ALA A 151 9.18 -6.10 -1.11
N ARG A 152 8.16 -6.30 -0.26
CA ARG A 152 6.75 -6.51 -0.62
C ARG A 152 6.10 -5.33 -1.35
N LYS A 153 6.78 -4.17 -1.35
CA LYS A 153 6.38 -3.03 -2.18
C LYS A 153 6.75 -3.19 -3.66
N LYS A 154 7.34 -4.31 -4.06
CA LYS A 154 7.64 -4.66 -5.46
C LYS A 154 6.58 -5.62 -6.00
N ASP A 155 6.48 -5.69 -7.33
CA ASP A 155 5.74 -6.71 -8.06
C ASP A 155 6.70 -7.73 -8.70
N CYS A 156 6.18 -8.85 -9.20
CA CYS A 156 7.00 -9.90 -9.83
C CYS A 156 7.90 -9.38 -10.96
N GLY A 157 7.57 -8.26 -11.60
CA GLY A 157 8.38 -7.58 -12.60
C GLY A 157 9.76 -7.14 -12.11
N TYR A 158 10.01 -7.09 -10.79
CA TYR A 158 11.35 -6.92 -10.22
C TYR A 158 12.33 -7.98 -10.72
N TYR A 159 11.88 -9.22 -10.91
CA TYR A 159 12.73 -10.31 -11.37
C TYR A 159 12.94 -10.28 -12.88
N THR A 160 14.16 -9.93 -13.29
CA THR A 160 14.51 -9.75 -14.70
C THR A 160 14.95 -11.04 -15.41
N THR A 161 15.17 -12.13 -14.67
CA THR A 161 15.58 -13.44 -15.21
C THR A 161 14.66 -14.57 -14.73
N GLN A 162 14.63 -15.67 -15.50
CA GLN A 162 13.86 -16.87 -15.12
C GLN A 162 14.32 -17.43 -13.77
N ALA A 163 15.63 -17.48 -13.52
CA ALA A 163 16.17 -18.03 -12.30
C ALA A 163 15.73 -17.22 -11.07
N THR A 164 15.83 -15.88 -11.15
CA THR A 164 15.42 -15.00 -10.05
C THR A 164 13.91 -14.99 -9.85
N CYS A 165 13.13 -15.08 -10.94
CA CYS A 165 11.68 -15.12 -10.90
C CYS A 165 11.16 -16.37 -10.19
N LEU A 166 11.69 -17.55 -10.55
CA LEU A 166 11.27 -18.82 -9.96
C LEU A 166 11.84 -19.06 -8.56
N ALA A 167 12.97 -18.43 -8.24
CA ALA A 167 13.52 -18.48 -6.89
C ALA A 167 12.69 -17.62 -5.91
N ASP A 168 12.00 -16.59 -6.44
CA ASP A 168 11.17 -15.65 -5.68
C ASP A 168 11.76 -15.31 -4.31
N ARG A 169 13.05 -14.91 -4.29
CA ARG A 169 13.86 -14.79 -3.07
C ARG A 169 13.20 -13.93 -1.99
N TRP A 170 12.39 -12.97 -2.42
CA TRP A 170 11.74 -11.97 -1.56
C TRP A 170 10.25 -12.26 -1.39
N ASP A 171 9.78 -13.43 -1.83
CA ASP A 171 8.40 -13.91 -1.73
C ASP A 171 7.39 -12.89 -2.29
N ILE A 172 7.76 -12.19 -3.36
CA ILE A 172 6.96 -11.14 -3.98
C ILE A 172 5.71 -11.74 -4.64
N GLY A 173 5.75 -13.00 -5.05
CA GLY A 173 4.63 -13.69 -5.69
C GLY A 173 3.46 -14.02 -4.76
N THR A 174 3.67 -14.00 -3.45
CA THR A 174 2.67 -14.29 -2.42
C THR A 174 2.38 -13.06 -1.56
N SER A 175 3.40 -12.24 -1.30
CA SER A 175 3.30 -11.10 -0.39
C SER A 175 3.47 -9.73 -1.04
N GLY A 176 3.81 -9.69 -2.33
CA GLY A 176 4.06 -8.47 -3.09
C GLY A 176 2.80 -7.78 -3.60
N ILE A 177 2.97 -6.90 -4.59
CA ILE A 177 1.84 -6.18 -5.19
C ILE A 177 0.95 -7.13 -5.98
N GLY A 178 -0.36 -7.02 -5.76
CA GLY A 178 -1.36 -7.75 -6.54
C GLY A 178 -1.74 -9.10 -5.95
N THR A 179 -1.15 -9.46 -4.81
CA THR A 179 -1.40 -10.74 -4.13
C THR A 179 -2.53 -10.63 -3.10
N GLU A 180 -3.25 -9.52 -3.03
CA GLU A 180 -4.32 -9.28 -2.05
C GLU A 180 -5.49 -10.27 -2.20
N LEU A 181 -5.61 -10.90 -3.37
CA LEU A 181 -6.62 -11.90 -3.66
C LEU A 181 -6.15 -13.33 -3.34
N CYS A 182 -4.88 -13.54 -3.01
CA CYS A 182 -4.34 -14.83 -2.58
C CYS A 182 -4.93 -15.20 -1.22
N GLY A 183 -5.41 -16.43 -1.09
CA GLY A 183 -6.14 -16.93 0.08
C GLY A 183 -7.60 -16.53 0.16
N SER A 184 -8.09 -15.75 -0.81
CA SER A 184 -9.45 -15.22 -0.78
C SER A 184 -10.46 -16.14 -1.48
N MET A 185 -11.72 -16.02 -1.06
CA MET A 185 -12.87 -16.55 -1.78
C MET A 185 -13.72 -15.40 -2.32
N ILE A 186 -14.27 -15.61 -3.51
CA ILE A 186 -15.03 -14.61 -4.24
C ILE A 186 -16.26 -15.28 -4.86
N ASP A 187 -17.42 -14.65 -4.69
CA ASP A 187 -18.65 -15.05 -5.36
C ASP A 187 -18.82 -14.29 -6.69
N CYS A 188 -18.96 -15.01 -7.80
CA CYS A 188 -19.20 -14.44 -9.12
C CYS A 188 -19.94 -15.45 -10.01
N GLY A 189 -20.82 -14.99 -10.91
CA GLY A 189 -21.56 -15.89 -11.81
C GLY A 189 -22.41 -16.94 -11.11
N GLY A 190 -22.85 -16.67 -9.88
CA GLY A 190 -23.63 -17.61 -9.06
C GLY A 190 -22.83 -18.78 -8.48
N LYS A 191 -21.50 -18.72 -8.53
CA LYS A 191 -20.57 -19.72 -7.98
C LYS A 191 -19.58 -19.05 -7.03
N THR A 192 -18.99 -19.85 -6.14
CA THR A 192 -17.89 -19.42 -5.27
C THR A 192 -16.57 -19.95 -5.82
N PHE A 193 -15.65 -19.04 -6.05
CA PHE A 193 -14.28 -19.31 -6.47
C PHE A 193 -13.31 -19.01 -5.33
N GLY A 194 -12.20 -19.73 -5.30
CA GLY A 194 -11.10 -19.49 -4.37
C GLY A 194 -9.78 -19.37 -5.10
N VAL A 195 -8.88 -18.58 -4.52
CA VAL A 195 -7.47 -18.50 -4.91
C VAL A 195 -6.65 -19.06 -3.74
N PRO A 196 -6.26 -20.34 -3.75
CA PRO A 196 -5.49 -20.91 -2.64
C PRO A 196 -4.14 -20.21 -2.43
N ASP A 197 -3.67 -20.08 -1.18
CA ASP A 197 -2.42 -19.35 -0.83
C ASP A 197 -1.18 -19.86 -1.59
N GLY A 198 -1.10 -21.17 -1.84
CA GLY A 198 0.00 -21.79 -2.59
C GLY A 198 -0.18 -21.81 -4.11
N GLU A 199 -1.25 -21.21 -4.61
CA GLU A 199 -1.60 -21.13 -6.03
C GLU A 199 -1.43 -19.70 -6.58
N CYS A 200 -0.77 -18.84 -5.80
CA CYS A 200 -0.22 -17.56 -6.19
C CYS A 200 1.31 -17.64 -6.26
N GLY A 201 1.92 -16.98 -7.24
CA GLY A 201 3.37 -16.87 -7.27
C GLY A 201 3.90 -16.16 -8.50
N CYS A 202 5.17 -15.76 -8.42
CA CYS A 202 5.88 -15.23 -9.57
C CYS A 202 6.19 -16.36 -10.57
N GLN A 203 5.66 -16.24 -11.79
CA GLN A 203 5.89 -17.19 -12.87
C GLN A 203 6.57 -16.55 -14.07
N TRP A 204 7.45 -17.33 -14.72
CA TRP A 204 8.20 -16.88 -15.89
C TRP A 204 7.50 -17.23 -17.20
N ASN A 205 6.99 -16.21 -17.88
CA ASN A 205 6.47 -16.29 -19.24
C ASN A 205 7.54 -15.93 -20.27
N ALA A 206 8.13 -16.95 -20.89
CA ALA A 206 9.20 -16.76 -21.88
C ALA A 206 8.76 -16.01 -23.14
N THR A 207 7.46 -16.04 -23.47
CA THR A 207 6.86 -15.43 -24.66
C THR A 207 6.47 -13.96 -24.46
N ALA A 208 6.42 -13.49 -23.22
CA ALA A 208 6.10 -12.11 -22.90
C ALA A 208 7.23 -11.15 -23.34
N PRO A 209 6.92 -9.84 -23.55
CA PRO A 209 7.92 -8.83 -23.86
C PRO A 209 9.06 -8.78 -22.83
N LEU A 210 10.24 -8.32 -23.27
CA LEU A 210 11.35 -8.04 -22.35
C LEU A 210 10.92 -7.04 -21.27
N GLY A 211 11.25 -7.34 -20.01
CA GLY A 211 10.79 -6.57 -18.84
C GLY A 211 9.40 -6.94 -18.32
N LYS A 212 8.65 -7.81 -19.01
CA LYS A 212 7.31 -8.29 -18.59
C LYS A 212 7.23 -9.82 -18.48
N LYS A 213 8.39 -10.47 -18.33
CA LYS A 213 8.52 -11.93 -18.37
C LYS A 213 8.18 -12.59 -17.06
N CYS A 214 8.53 -11.98 -15.93
CA CYS A 214 8.07 -12.46 -14.63
C CYS A 214 6.71 -11.81 -14.32
N GLN A 215 5.70 -12.62 -14.08
CA GLN A 215 4.30 -12.19 -13.93
C GLN A 215 3.74 -12.82 -12.66
N LEU A 216 2.85 -12.12 -11.96
CA LEU A 216 2.09 -12.74 -10.89
C LEU A 216 1.08 -13.70 -11.52
N SER A 217 1.16 -15.00 -11.25
CA SER A 217 0.16 -15.98 -11.69
C SER A 217 -0.66 -16.45 -10.51
N MET A 218 -1.97 -16.59 -10.73
CA MET A 218 -2.96 -17.03 -9.76
C MET A 218 -3.84 -18.10 -10.39
N ASN A 219 -3.95 -19.26 -9.74
CA ASN A 219 -4.91 -20.29 -10.13
C ASN A 219 -6.21 -20.16 -9.35
N VAL A 220 -7.28 -19.86 -10.06
CA VAL A 220 -8.62 -19.68 -9.51
C VAL A 220 -9.42 -20.96 -9.71
N THR A 221 -10.00 -21.51 -8.64
CA THR A 221 -10.76 -22.76 -8.69
C THR A 221 -12.14 -22.60 -8.06
N GLU A 222 -13.18 -23.13 -8.70
CA GLU A 222 -14.51 -23.27 -8.11
C GLU A 222 -14.44 -24.14 -6.85
N MET A 223 -14.93 -23.64 -5.71
CA MET A 223 -14.78 -24.29 -4.41
C MET A 223 -15.86 -25.34 -4.14
N PHE A 224 -17.09 -25.07 -4.57
CA PHE A 224 -18.25 -25.92 -4.33
C PHE A 224 -18.78 -26.49 -5.65
N TYR A 225 -18.22 -27.61 -6.08
CA TYR A 225 -18.54 -28.23 -7.36
C TYR A 225 -18.91 -29.71 -7.23
N SER A 226 -19.69 -30.20 -8.20
CA SER A 226 -19.94 -31.63 -8.40
C SER A 226 -19.41 -32.03 -9.77
N GLY A 227 -18.32 -32.81 -9.82
CA GLY A 227 -17.69 -33.24 -11.08
C GLY A 227 -16.36 -32.52 -11.34
N THR A 228 -16.18 -31.94 -12.53
CA THR A 228 -14.98 -31.15 -12.87
C THR A 228 -15.22 -29.69 -12.51
N PRO A 229 -14.36 -29.08 -11.67
CA PRO A 229 -14.51 -27.68 -11.31
C PRO A 229 -14.18 -26.76 -12.47
N ASP A 230 -14.83 -25.61 -12.49
CA ASP A 230 -14.37 -24.46 -13.27
C ASP A 230 -13.05 -23.97 -12.68
N LYS A 231 -11.95 -24.09 -13.45
CA LYS A 231 -10.62 -23.65 -13.05
C LYS A 231 -9.99 -22.82 -14.18
N PHE A 232 -9.40 -21.68 -13.82
CA PHE A 232 -8.66 -20.87 -14.76
C PHE A 232 -7.40 -20.28 -14.12
N GLU A 233 -6.40 -20.05 -14.94
CA GLU A 233 -5.20 -19.32 -14.58
C GLU A 233 -5.37 -17.86 -14.97
N CYS A 234 -4.85 -16.97 -14.14
CA CYS A 234 -4.83 -15.54 -14.36
C CYS A 234 -3.41 -15.02 -14.08
N SER A 235 -2.82 -14.36 -15.07
CA SER A 235 -1.48 -13.79 -14.94
C SER A 235 -1.54 -12.28 -15.12
N ASN A 236 -0.93 -11.55 -14.18
CA ASN A 236 -0.88 -10.09 -14.15
C ASN A 236 0.55 -9.57 -14.28
N VAL A 237 0.72 -8.55 -15.11
CA VAL A 237 1.93 -7.72 -15.17
C VAL A 237 1.59 -6.33 -14.66
N TYR A 238 2.33 -5.86 -13.66
CA TYR A 238 2.12 -4.55 -13.06
C TYR A 238 3.09 -3.50 -13.62
N GLU A 239 2.59 -2.29 -13.81
CA GLU A 239 3.37 -1.10 -14.06
C GLU A 239 3.09 -0.09 -12.95
N LEU A 240 4.13 0.18 -12.17
CA LEU A 240 4.06 1.03 -10.98
C LEU A 240 4.50 2.45 -11.34
N GLY A 241 3.62 3.42 -11.08
CA GLY A 241 3.98 4.83 -11.15
C GLY A 241 4.87 5.27 -9.99
N ASN A 242 5.25 6.54 -9.95
CA ASN A 242 5.98 7.11 -8.83
C ASN A 242 5.09 7.20 -7.57
N CYS A 243 5.64 6.87 -6.41
CA CYS A 243 4.99 7.12 -5.13
C CYS A 243 5.04 8.63 -4.82
N THR A 244 3.88 9.30 -4.84
CA THR A 244 3.77 10.76 -4.60
C THR A 244 2.77 11.02 -3.48
N ASP A 245 3.19 11.73 -2.44
CA ASP A 245 2.35 12.03 -1.25
C ASP A 245 1.67 10.76 -0.68
N GLY A 246 2.39 9.63 -0.63
CA GLY A 246 1.91 8.36 -0.06
C GLY A 246 1.02 7.51 -0.98
N ILE A 247 0.71 7.98 -2.19
CA ILE A 247 -0.14 7.29 -3.17
C ILE A 247 0.65 6.96 -4.43
N GLN A 248 0.40 5.77 -4.98
CA GLN A 248 1.02 5.28 -6.21
C GLN A 248 -0.05 4.80 -7.18
N ASN A 249 0.05 5.24 -8.43
CA ASN A 249 -0.75 4.69 -9.52
C ASN A 249 -0.21 3.31 -9.88
N VAL A 250 -1.13 2.36 -10.06
CA VAL A 250 -0.82 0.99 -10.46
C VAL A 250 -1.67 0.68 -11.67
N THR A 251 -1.02 0.34 -12.77
CA THR A 251 -1.68 -0.21 -13.95
C THR A 251 -1.32 -1.69 -14.04
N TRP A 252 -2.25 -2.55 -14.40
CA TRP A 252 -1.95 -3.96 -14.61
C TRP A 252 -2.56 -4.48 -15.90
N TYR A 253 -1.85 -5.43 -16.49
CA TYR A 253 -2.23 -6.12 -17.70
C TYR A 253 -2.45 -7.58 -17.37
N SER A 254 -3.68 -8.05 -17.60
CA SER A 254 -4.10 -9.41 -17.28
C SER A 254 -4.20 -10.28 -18.53
N SER A 255 -3.80 -11.53 -18.39
CA SER A 255 -4.13 -12.61 -19.31
C SER A 255 -4.74 -13.76 -18.53
N SER A 256 -5.82 -14.35 -19.05
CA SER A 256 -6.51 -15.47 -18.41
C SER A 256 -6.64 -16.65 -19.35
N ASN A 257 -6.43 -17.87 -18.84
CA ASN A 257 -6.57 -19.10 -19.60
C ASN A 257 -7.41 -20.13 -18.83
N ILE A 258 -8.34 -20.79 -19.52
CA ILE A 258 -9.13 -21.86 -18.91
C ILE A 258 -8.25 -23.10 -18.75
N ILE A 259 -8.20 -23.64 -17.53
CA ILE A 259 -7.54 -24.91 -17.22
C ILE A 259 -8.54 -26.06 -17.35
N SER A 260 -9.72 -25.91 -16.75
CA SER A 260 -10.78 -26.92 -16.79
C SER A 260 -12.16 -26.31 -16.57
N GLY A 261 -13.20 -27.08 -16.89
CA GLY A 261 -14.58 -26.65 -16.75
C GLY A 261 -14.97 -25.61 -17.79
N PHE A 262 -15.84 -24.67 -17.41
CA PHE A 262 -16.44 -23.63 -18.26
C PHE A 262 -17.06 -24.21 -19.53
N GLY A 263 -18.25 -24.82 -19.41
CA GLY A 263 -18.93 -25.47 -20.55
C GLY A 263 -19.19 -24.56 -21.77
N SER A 264 -19.14 -23.23 -21.59
CA SER A 264 -19.20 -22.22 -22.65
C SER A 264 -17.86 -21.94 -23.35
N GLY A 265 -16.75 -22.42 -22.80
CA GLY A 265 -15.39 -22.07 -23.23
C GLY A 265 -14.99 -20.63 -22.90
N VAL A 266 -15.74 -19.94 -22.04
CA VAL A 266 -15.54 -18.52 -21.70
C VAL A 266 -15.65 -18.34 -20.19
N ILE A 267 -14.67 -17.64 -19.61
CA ILE A 267 -14.71 -17.20 -18.20
C ILE A 267 -15.66 -15.99 -18.11
N PRO A 268 -16.64 -15.98 -17.19
CA PRO A 268 -17.54 -14.84 -17.02
C PRO A 268 -16.77 -13.53 -16.77
N PRO A 269 -17.06 -12.44 -17.48
CA PRO A 269 -16.35 -11.17 -17.31
C PRO A 269 -16.45 -10.59 -15.90
N GLU A 270 -17.56 -10.85 -15.21
CA GLU A 270 -17.74 -10.47 -13.81
C GLU A 270 -16.74 -11.19 -12.89
N CYS A 271 -16.45 -12.47 -13.14
CA CYS A 271 -15.44 -13.21 -12.41
C CYS A 271 -14.06 -12.63 -12.68
N LEU A 272 -13.73 -12.34 -13.95
CA LEU A 272 -12.47 -11.70 -14.29
C LEU A 272 -12.31 -10.32 -13.62
N GLY A 273 -13.39 -9.54 -13.54
CA GLY A 273 -13.38 -8.22 -12.91
C GLY A 273 -13.12 -8.28 -11.40
N VAL A 274 -13.86 -9.12 -10.67
CA VAL A 274 -13.73 -9.19 -9.21
C VAL A 274 -12.40 -9.84 -8.78
N LEU A 275 -11.87 -10.76 -9.58
CA LEU A 275 -10.59 -11.41 -9.33
C LEU A 275 -9.37 -10.62 -9.84
N GLY A 276 -9.54 -9.36 -10.27
CA GLY A 276 -8.42 -8.55 -10.78
C GLY A 276 -7.75 -9.14 -12.03
N CYS A 277 -8.47 -9.98 -12.76
CA CYS A 277 -8.05 -10.70 -13.97
C CYS A 277 -8.51 -10.02 -15.26
N SER A 278 -9.11 -8.84 -15.14
CA SER A 278 -9.27 -7.88 -16.21
C SER A 278 -8.20 -6.80 -16.06
N SER A 279 -7.53 -6.46 -17.17
CA SER A 279 -6.57 -5.34 -17.19
C SER A 279 -7.24 -4.07 -16.69
N GLY A 280 -6.52 -3.27 -15.91
CA GLY A 280 -7.09 -2.12 -15.22
C GLY A 280 -6.05 -1.17 -14.66
N GLU A 281 -6.56 -0.12 -14.01
CA GLU A 281 -5.77 0.86 -13.30
C GLU A 281 -6.43 1.16 -11.95
N SER A 282 -5.60 1.42 -10.94
CA SER A 282 -6.03 1.80 -9.61
C SER A 282 -4.95 2.64 -8.93
N THR A 283 -5.24 3.06 -7.71
CA THR A 283 -4.28 3.72 -6.81
C THR A 283 -4.10 2.87 -5.57
N ARG A 284 -2.87 2.75 -5.09
CA ARG A 284 -2.56 2.12 -3.81
C ARG A 284 -1.80 3.05 -2.89
N PHE A 285 -1.84 2.76 -1.60
CA PHE A 285 -0.93 3.37 -0.63
C PHE A 285 0.47 2.79 -0.80
N CYS A 286 1.47 3.65 -0.93
CA CYS A 286 2.89 3.27 -1.09
C CYS A 286 3.78 3.79 0.05
N GLY A 287 3.20 4.58 0.96
CA GLY A 287 3.85 5.11 2.16
C GLY A 287 2.93 6.06 2.89
N GLU A 288 3.37 6.55 4.04
CA GLU A 288 2.67 7.63 4.72
C GLU A 288 2.68 8.89 3.85
N PRO A 289 1.54 9.59 3.68
CA PRO A 289 1.56 10.88 3.04
C PRO A 289 2.47 11.80 3.84
N ILE A 290 3.40 12.48 3.16
CA ILE A 290 4.11 13.60 3.80
C ILE A 290 3.00 14.60 4.17
N ILE A 291 2.67 14.68 5.46
CA ILE A 291 1.69 15.63 5.97
C ILE A 291 2.24 17.02 5.68
N LYS A 292 1.91 17.57 4.51
CA LYS A 292 1.92 19.01 4.28
C LYS A 292 0.77 19.53 5.11
N LEU A 293 1.05 19.91 6.36
CA LEU A 293 0.10 20.52 7.28
C LEU A 293 -0.78 21.51 6.50
N PRO A 294 -2.09 21.25 6.33
CA PRO A 294 -2.98 22.13 5.59
C PRO A 294 -3.16 23.41 6.41
N GLY A 295 -2.28 24.39 6.20
CA GLY A 295 -2.25 25.62 7.00
C GLY A 295 -0.95 26.41 6.92
N ILE A 296 0.19 25.75 6.67
CA ILE A 296 1.45 26.44 6.34
C ILE A 296 1.63 26.37 4.83
N SER A 297 0.72 26.98 4.07
CA SER A 297 1.04 27.25 2.69
C SER A 297 2.13 28.32 2.69
N LEU A 298 3.14 28.16 1.83
CA LEU A 298 4.12 29.22 1.58
C LEU A 298 3.40 30.56 1.29
N PHE A 299 2.18 30.49 0.74
CA PHE A 299 1.27 31.59 0.56
C PHE A 299 0.77 32.22 1.87
N SER A 300 0.38 31.47 2.91
CA SER A 300 -0.02 32.03 4.22
C SER A 300 1.18 32.65 4.94
N LEU A 301 2.38 32.07 4.80
CA LEU A 301 3.63 32.69 5.27
C LEU A 301 3.87 34.04 4.56
N PHE A 302 3.83 34.07 3.23
CA PHE A 302 4.03 35.31 2.47
C PHE A 302 2.94 36.35 2.71
N ALA A 303 1.67 35.94 2.83
CA ALA A 303 0.57 36.82 3.14
C ALA A 303 0.73 37.44 4.54
N SER A 304 1.18 36.66 5.53
CA SER A 304 1.45 37.19 6.88
C SER A 304 2.60 38.21 6.88
N LEU A 305 3.69 37.93 6.15
CA LEU A 305 4.81 38.85 5.98
C LEU A 305 4.37 40.15 5.27
N PHE A 306 3.50 40.03 4.26
CA PHE A 306 2.97 41.19 3.55
C PHE A 306 2.05 42.04 4.42
N ILE A 307 1.14 41.42 5.19
CA ILE A 307 0.22 42.12 6.11
C ILE A 307 1.00 42.84 7.21
N ILE A 308 2.00 42.18 7.80
CA ILE A 308 2.87 42.78 8.83
C ILE A 308 3.67 43.94 8.21
N GLY A 309 4.27 43.74 7.04
CA GLY A 309 5.00 44.79 6.33
C GLY A 309 4.14 46.01 6.00
N PHE A 310 2.91 45.79 5.51
CA PHE A 310 1.97 46.86 5.18
C PHE A 310 1.48 47.61 6.42
N TYR A 311 1.26 46.90 7.53
CA TYR A 311 0.92 47.50 8.83
C TYR A 311 2.02 48.45 9.33
N TYR A 312 3.29 48.04 9.25
CA TYR A 312 4.41 48.91 9.64
C TYR A 312 4.58 50.12 8.72
N LEU A 313 4.40 49.96 7.41
CA LEU A 313 4.44 51.08 6.45
C LEU A 313 3.30 52.10 6.67
N LEU A 314 2.11 51.61 7.04
CA LEU A 314 0.98 52.49 7.39
C LEU A 314 1.19 53.20 8.74
N LEU A 315 1.74 52.51 9.74
CA LEU A 315 2.11 53.12 11.02
C LEU A 315 3.16 54.22 10.85
N ASP A 316 4.14 54.03 9.98
CA ASP A 316 5.16 55.05 9.69
C ASP A 316 4.56 56.27 8.99
N LYS A 317 3.63 56.08 8.05
CA LYS A 317 2.89 57.20 7.44
C LYS A 317 1.98 57.93 8.45
N ILE A 318 1.39 57.22 9.42
CA ILE A 318 0.57 57.83 10.48
C ILE A 318 1.44 58.62 11.46
N LYS A 319 2.64 58.13 11.83
CA LYS A 319 3.61 58.87 12.62
C LYS A 319 4.13 60.11 11.89
N TYR A 320 4.42 60.00 10.59
CA TYR A 320 4.86 61.14 9.77
C TYR A 320 3.78 62.22 9.66
N LYS A 321 2.49 61.83 9.59
CA LYS A 321 1.36 62.77 9.57
C LYS A 321 1.08 63.42 10.93
N ARG A 322 1.40 62.75 12.05
CA ARG A 322 1.33 63.34 13.40
C ARG A 322 2.53 64.24 13.73
N GLY A 323 3.70 64.00 13.14
CA GLY A 323 4.86 64.89 13.24
C GLY A 323 4.68 66.22 12.50
N PHE A 324 3.79 66.27 11.50
CA PHE A 324 3.51 67.48 10.70
C PHE A 324 2.39 68.37 11.28
N ASN A 325 1.75 67.97 12.39
CA ASN A 325 0.75 68.79 13.10
C ASN A 325 1.31 69.34 14.44
N LEU A 326 2.64 69.36 14.60
CA LEU A 326 3.36 69.96 15.73
C LEU A 326 4.37 71.03 15.28
N LEU A 327 4.11 71.68 14.15
CA LEU A 327 4.73 72.93 13.70
C LEU A 327 3.63 73.94 13.34
#